data_AF-A0A1I1FPV1-F1
#
_entry.id   AF-A0A1I1FPV1-F1
#
_cell.length_a   1.000
_cell.length_b   1.000
_cell.length_c   1.000
_cell.angle_alpha   90.00
_cell.angle_beta   90.00
_cell.angle_gamma   90.00
#
_symmetry.space_group_name_H-M   'P 1'
#
loop_
_entity.id
_entity.type
_entity.pdbx_description
1 polymer ?
#
loop_
_entity_poly.entity_id
_entity_poly.type
_entity_poly.pdbx_seq_one_letter_code
_entity_poly.pdbx_strand_id
1 'polypeptide(L)'
;MHTTKEMPKTDHRENITESVERGKALWEDNNCIGCHTLIGEGAYFAPELGNVFYRRGAGNHETFKAFMNGWMKAQPLRIPGRRQMPQFNLNDQEIDDLADFLKFTAEMDVNSWPPNIEG
;
A
#
# COMPACT_ATOMS: atom_id res chain seq x y z
N MET A 1 6.85 -10.60 27.71
CA MET A 1 5.95 -11.08 26.65
C MET A 1 6.78 -11.20 25.37
N HIS A 2 6.61 -12.26 24.57
CA HIS A 2 7.42 -12.50 23.37
C HIS A 2 7.23 -11.40 22.31
N THR A 3 5.99 -10.96 22.13
CA THR A 3 5.57 -9.93 21.16
C THR A 3 6.35 -8.61 21.28
N THR A 4 6.54 -8.10 22.50
CA THR A 4 7.24 -6.81 22.72
C THR A 4 8.75 -6.88 22.48
N LYS A 5 9.32 -8.08 22.34
CA LYS A 5 10.74 -8.30 22.06
C LYS A 5 11.02 -8.60 20.60
N GLU A 6 10.13 -9.35 19.93
CA GLU A 6 10.34 -9.79 18.55
C GLU A 6 9.80 -8.81 17.50
N MET A 7 8.61 -8.21 17.71
CA MET A 7 8.02 -7.30 16.70
C MET A 7 8.94 -6.15 16.27
N PRO A 8 9.65 -5.46 17.18
CA PRO A 8 10.56 -4.38 16.76
C PRO A 8 11.68 -4.82 15.83
N LYS A 9 11.94 -6.13 15.69
CA LYS A 9 12.96 -6.66 14.77
C LYS A 9 12.42 -6.90 13.36
N THR A 10 11.10 -6.98 13.19
CA THR A 10 10.45 -7.39 11.93
C THR A 10 9.54 -6.32 11.35
N ASP A 11 8.99 -5.43 12.18
CA ASP A 11 8.06 -4.38 11.72
C ASP A 11 8.74 -3.10 11.23
N HIS A 12 10.06 -3.00 11.40
CA HIS A 12 10.87 -1.85 10.97
C HIS A 12 10.32 -0.49 11.46
N ARG A 13 9.70 -0.45 12.64
CA ARG A 13 9.05 0.76 13.20
C ARG A 13 9.94 1.99 13.29
N GLU A 14 11.25 1.82 13.34
CA GLU A 14 12.23 2.90 13.29
C GLU A 14 12.22 3.68 11.96
N ASN A 15 11.66 3.09 10.90
CA ASN A 15 11.51 3.71 9.58
C ASN A 15 10.14 4.39 9.38
N ILE A 16 9.30 4.45 10.41
CA ILE A 16 8.04 5.21 10.38
C ILE A 16 8.39 6.69 10.37
N THR A 17 8.13 7.34 9.23
CA THR A 17 8.26 8.79 9.06
C THR A 17 6.88 9.44 9.14
N GLU A 18 6.84 10.78 9.29
CA GLU A 18 5.58 11.52 9.23
C GLU A 18 4.79 11.25 7.92
N SER A 19 5.51 11.00 6.82
CA SER A 19 4.91 10.66 5.53
C SER A 19 4.19 9.30 5.57
N VAL A 20 4.82 8.30 6.19
CA VAL A 20 4.22 6.97 6.41
C VAL A 20 2.98 7.07 7.31
N GLU A 21 3.03 7.89 8.35
CA GLU A 21 1.89 8.11 9.25
C GLU A 21 0.71 8.78 8.53
N ARG A 22 0.97 9.82 7.73
CA ARG A 22 -0.06 10.47 6.89
C ARG A 22 -0.62 9.51 5.84
N GLY A 23 0.23 8.72 5.19
CA GLY A 23 -0.17 7.69 4.23
C GLY A 23 -1.07 6.62 4.84
N LYS A 24 -0.76 6.19 6.08
CA LYS A 24 -1.62 5.29 6.84
C LYS A 24 -2.98 5.93 7.16
N ALA A 25 -3.00 7.19 7.58
CA ALA A 25 -4.27 7.90 7.83
C ALA A 25 -5.13 7.97 6.55
N LEU A 26 -4.52 8.28 5.40
CA LEU A 26 -5.20 8.27 4.11
C LEU A 26 -5.75 6.88 3.74
N TRP A 27 -5.00 5.81 4.00
CA TRP A 27 -5.46 4.43 3.81
C TRP A 27 -6.74 4.12 4.62
N GLU A 28 -6.78 4.60 5.87
CA GLU A 28 -7.91 4.40 6.79
C GLU A 28 -9.11 5.28 6.43
N ASP A 29 -8.89 6.58 6.21
CA ASP A 29 -9.94 7.56 5.89
C ASP A 29 -10.66 7.24 4.58
N ASN A 30 -9.95 6.66 3.61
CA ASN A 30 -10.50 6.27 2.32
C ASN A 30 -10.97 4.80 2.26
N ASN A 31 -10.92 4.08 3.39
CA ASN A 31 -11.35 2.68 3.53
C ASN A 31 -10.76 1.76 2.44
N CYS A 32 -9.46 1.89 2.15
CA CYS A 32 -8.80 1.10 1.11
C CYS A 32 -8.90 -0.41 1.41
N ILE A 33 -8.81 -0.79 2.70
CA ILE A 33 -8.97 -2.15 3.20
C ILE A 33 -10.39 -2.73 2.97
N GLY A 34 -11.40 -1.90 2.73
CA GLY A 34 -12.75 -2.33 2.39
C GLY A 34 -12.87 -3.00 1.01
N CYS A 35 -11.85 -2.82 0.16
CA CYS A 35 -11.75 -3.50 -1.14
C CYS A 35 -10.51 -4.38 -1.27
N HIS A 36 -9.38 -3.95 -0.68
CA HIS A 36 -8.08 -4.59 -0.82
C HIS A 36 -7.71 -5.39 0.44
N THR A 37 -6.76 -6.31 0.29
CA THR A 37 -6.00 -6.84 1.42
C THR A 37 -4.67 -6.09 1.59
N LEU A 38 -4.17 -6.06 2.83
CA LEU A 38 -2.85 -5.58 3.22
C LEU A 38 -2.22 -6.63 4.14
N ILE A 39 -1.14 -7.26 3.68
CA ILE A 39 -0.54 -8.43 4.34
C ILE A 39 -1.58 -9.56 4.51
N GLY A 40 -2.45 -9.75 3.50
CA GLY A 40 -3.45 -10.81 3.47
C GLY A 40 -4.71 -10.55 4.30
N GLU A 41 -4.78 -9.42 5.01
CA GLU A 41 -5.95 -9.03 5.80
C GLU A 41 -6.74 -7.90 5.13
N GLY A 42 -8.07 -8.02 5.12
CA GLY A 42 -8.96 -7.03 4.51
C GLY A 42 -10.06 -7.66 3.68
N ALA A 43 -10.40 -7.02 2.56
CA ALA A 43 -11.42 -7.52 1.63
C ALA A 43 -10.81 -8.13 0.37
N TYR A 44 -11.57 -9.04 -0.26
CA TYR A 44 -11.11 -9.83 -1.41
C TYR A 44 -11.65 -9.30 -2.76
N PHE A 45 -12.02 -8.02 -2.82
CA PHE A 45 -12.60 -7.41 -4.02
C PHE A 45 -11.52 -6.89 -4.99
N ALA A 46 -10.35 -6.51 -4.48
CA ALA A 46 -9.25 -5.97 -5.25
C ALA A 46 -7.92 -6.60 -4.80
N PRO A 47 -6.83 -6.46 -5.59
CA PRO A 47 -5.57 -7.15 -5.32
C PRO A 47 -4.93 -6.79 -3.97
N GLU A 48 -4.10 -7.68 -3.43
CA GLU A 48 -3.22 -7.44 -2.29
C GLU A 48 -2.30 -6.24 -2.53
N LEU A 49 -2.12 -5.36 -1.54
CA LEU A 49 -1.31 -4.15 -1.69
C LEU A 49 0.01 -4.15 -0.90
N GLY A 50 0.22 -5.09 0.01
CA GLY A 50 1.41 -5.20 0.86
C GLY A 50 2.71 -5.41 0.08
N ASN A 51 2.67 -5.95 -1.14
CA ASN A 51 3.84 -6.09 -2.01
C ASN A 51 3.73 -5.30 -3.34
N VAL A 52 2.77 -4.37 -3.46
CA VAL A 52 2.53 -3.64 -4.72
C VAL A 52 3.71 -2.74 -5.11
N PHE A 53 4.50 -2.29 -4.11
CA PHE A 53 5.75 -1.56 -4.33
C PHE A 53 6.70 -2.32 -5.26
N TYR A 54 6.88 -3.63 -5.04
CA TYR A 54 7.72 -4.45 -5.92
C TYR A 54 7.07 -4.71 -7.28
N ARG A 55 5.74 -4.92 -7.33
CA ARG A 55 5.02 -5.15 -8.59
C ARG A 55 5.04 -3.96 -9.55
N ARG A 56 4.95 -2.74 -9.01
CA ARG A 56 4.70 -1.51 -9.80
C ARG A 56 5.82 -0.49 -9.72
N GLY A 57 6.67 -0.57 -8.71
CA GLY A 57 7.90 0.22 -8.58
C GLY A 57 9.17 -0.55 -8.94
N ALA A 58 9.12 -1.88 -9.06
CA ALA A 58 10.30 -2.73 -9.26
C ALA A 58 11.42 -2.46 -8.23
N GLY A 59 11.05 -2.13 -6.99
CA GLY A 59 11.98 -1.76 -5.92
C GLY A 59 12.54 -0.34 -6.01
N ASN A 60 12.09 0.48 -6.96
CA ASN A 60 12.49 1.88 -7.10
C ASN A 60 11.39 2.82 -6.60
N HIS A 61 11.74 3.68 -5.64
CA HIS A 61 10.78 4.55 -4.97
C HIS A 61 10.15 5.60 -5.89
N GLU A 62 10.97 6.29 -6.68
CA GLU A 62 10.50 7.34 -7.60
C GLU A 62 9.59 6.76 -8.68
N THR A 63 9.91 5.56 -9.18
CA THR A 63 9.08 4.83 -10.13
C THR A 63 7.72 4.48 -9.52
N PHE A 64 7.72 4.05 -8.25
CA PHE A 64 6.47 3.74 -7.55
C PHE A 64 5.61 4.99 -7.30
N LYS A 65 6.21 6.12 -6.89
CA LYS A 65 5.48 7.40 -6.73
C LYS A 65 4.87 7.87 -8.04
N ALA A 66 5.62 7.80 -9.14
CA ALA A 66 5.12 8.12 -10.47
C ALA A 66 3.95 7.21 -10.88
N PHE A 67 4.06 5.90 -10.61
CA PHE A 67 2.98 4.94 -10.83
C PHE A 67 1.73 5.29 -10.00
N MET A 68 1.89 5.52 -8.70
CA MET A 68 0.77 5.84 -7.78
C MET A 68 0.06 7.12 -8.21
N ASN A 69 0.81 8.16 -8.57
CA ASN A 69 0.25 9.41 -9.11
C ASN A 69 -0.61 9.17 -10.34
N GLY A 70 -0.08 8.43 -11.33
CA GLY A 70 -0.84 8.08 -12.53
C GLY A 70 -2.06 7.21 -12.24
N TRP A 71 -1.90 6.19 -11.38
CA TRP A 71 -2.95 5.25 -11.04
C TRP A 71 -4.12 5.92 -10.34
N MET A 72 -3.89 6.64 -9.24
CA MET A 72 -4.95 7.28 -8.44
C MET A 72 -5.73 8.31 -9.27
N LYS A 73 -5.05 9.09 -10.11
CA LYS A 73 -5.68 10.10 -10.97
C LYS A 73 -6.46 9.50 -12.15
N ALA A 74 -6.09 8.31 -12.62
CA ALA A 74 -6.78 7.63 -13.72
C ALA A 74 -8.11 6.97 -13.31
N GLN A 75 -8.37 6.82 -12.01
CA GLN A 75 -9.59 6.19 -11.53
C GLN A 75 -10.84 7.08 -11.68
N PRO A 76 -12.04 6.49 -11.86
CA PRO A 76 -12.27 5.10 -12.25
C PRO A 76 -11.93 4.87 -13.74
N LEU A 77 -11.49 3.66 -14.07
CA LEU A 77 -11.15 3.30 -15.47
C LEU A 77 -12.37 3.21 -16.40
N ARG A 78 -13.60 3.12 -15.87
CA ARG A 78 -14.87 3.09 -16.61
C ARG A 78 -14.98 2.01 -17.69
N ILE A 79 -14.18 0.94 -17.58
CA ILE A 79 -14.26 -0.22 -18.47
C ILE A 79 -15.53 -1.03 -18.12
N PRO A 80 -16.49 -1.23 -19.06
CA PRO A 80 -17.71 -2.00 -18.78
C PRO A 80 -17.42 -3.41 -18.25
N GLY A 81 -18.15 -3.83 -17.21
CA GLY A 81 -17.99 -5.14 -16.58
C GLY A 81 -16.75 -5.31 -15.69
N ARG A 82 -15.85 -4.34 -15.62
CA ARG A 82 -14.67 -4.38 -14.73
C ARG A 82 -15.02 -3.85 -13.35
N ARG A 83 -14.45 -4.45 -12.29
CA ARG A 83 -14.45 -3.89 -10.93
C ARG A 83 -13.85 -2.48 -10.95
N GLN A 84 -14.48 -1.53 -10.27
CA GLN A 84 -14.08 -0.12 -10.29
C GLN A 84 -13.51 0.29 -8.93
N MET A 85 -12.35 0.93 -8.95
CA MET A 85 -11.84 1.69 -7.81
C MET A 85 -12.30 3.15 -7.95
N PRO A 86 -12.82 3.80 -6.88
CA PRO A 86 -13.33 5.17 -6.91
C PRO A 86 -12.25 6.21 -7.25
N GLN A 87 -12.71 7.43 -7.58
CA GLN A 87 -11.86 8.61 -7.58
C GLN A 87 -11.93 9.28 -6.20
N PHE A 88 -10.79 9.41 -5.54
CA PHE A 88 -10.67 9.96 -4.17
C PHE A 88 -10.31 11.45 -4.17
N ASN A 89 -9.88 12.01 -5.31
CA ASN A 89 -9.44 13.39 -5.48
C ASN A 89 -8.29 13.80 -4.53
N LEU A 90 -7.39 12.85 -4.25
CA LEU A 90 -6.17 13.11 -3.49
C LEU A 90 -5.23 14.04 -4.28
N ASN A 91 -4.56 14.92 -3.55
CA ASN A 91 -3.50 15.76 -4.11
C ASN A 91 -2.17 15.00 -4.21
N ASP A 92 -1.18 15.59 -4.88
CA ASP A 92 0.10 14.94 -5.17
C ASP A 92 0.86 14.51 -3.90
N GLN A 93 0.83 15.35 -2.85
CA GLN A 93 1.46 15.02 -1.57
C GLN A 93 0.75 13.85 -0.88
N GLU A 94 -0.58 13.82 -0.89
CA GLU A 94 -1.36 12.72 -0.31
C GLU A 94 -1.09 11.39 -1.03
N ILE A 95 -0.94 11.42 -2.36
CA ILE A 95 -0.60 10.23 -3.14
C ILE A 95 0.82 9.75 -2.82
N ASP A 96 1.77 10.67 -2.67
CA ASP A 96 3.15 10.34 -2.29
C ASP A 96 3.23 9.79 -0.86
N ASP A 97 2.49 10.37 0.09
CA ASP A 97 2.39 9.86 1.46
C ASP A 97 1.82 8.41 1.47
N LEU A 98 0.77 8.15 0.67
CA LEU A 98 0.21 6.80 0.51
C LEU A 98 1.22 5.82 -0.13
N ALA A 99 2.03 6.29 -1.08
CA ALA A 99 3.11 5.50 -1.67
C ALA A 99 4.19 5.16 -0.65
N ASP A 100 4.58 6.12 0.20
CA ASP A 100 5.55 5.92 1.28
C ASP A 100 5.05 4.87 2.28
N PHE A 101 3.76 4.91 2.64
CA PHE A 101 3.13 3.89 3.51
C PHE A 101 3.13 2.49 2.90
N LEU A 102 2.76 2.35 1.62
CA LEU A 102 2.76 1.06 0.94
C LEU A 102 4.17 0.50 0.73
N LYS A 103 5.17 1.37 0.51
CA LYS A 103 6.59 0.98 0.48
C LYS A 103 7.03 0.47 1.86
N PHE A 104 6.76 1.23 2.93
CA PHE A 104 7.08 0.82 4.30
C PHE A 104 6.52 -0.56 4.60
N THR A 105 5.24 -0.78 4.26
CA THR A 105 4.57 -2.08 4.44
C THR A 105 5.27 -3.21 3.67
N ALA A 106 5.68 -2.95 2.43
CA ALA A 106 6.39 -3.92 1.59
C ALA A 106 7.80 -4.28 2.08
N GLU A 107 8.40 -3.45 2.93
CA GLU A 107 9.73 -3.67 3.47
C GLU A 107 9.72 -4.39 4.83
N MET A 108 8.54 -4.59 5.45
CA MET A 108 8.42 -5.36 6.69
C MET A 108 8.82 -6.83 6.50
N ASP A 109 9.45 -7.43 7.50
CA ASP A 109 9.68 -8.88 7.53
C ASP A 109 8.40 -9.60 7.96
N VAL A 110 7.64 -10.04 6.96
CA VAL A 110 6.39 -10.79 7.12
C VAL A 110 6.60 -12.29 6.92
N ASN A 111 7.79 -12.81 7.24
CA ASN A 111 8.15 -14.23 7.16
C ASN A 111 7.97 -14.84 5.76
N SER A 112 8.51 -14.18 4.72
CA SER A 112 8.45 -14.62 3.32
C SER A 112 7.04 -14.75 2.73
N TRP A 113 6.04 -14.13 3.35
CA TRP A 113 4.75 -13.90 2.72
C TRP A 113 4.84 -12.65 1.81
N PRO A 114 4.14 -12.59 0.66
CA PRO A 114 3.36 -13.64 0.03
C PRO A 114 4.22 -14.65 -0.76
N PRO A 115 3.68 -15.82 -1.16
CA PRO A 115 4.43 -16.86 -1.86
C PRO A 115 5.05 -16.44 -3.20
N ASN A 116 4.53 -15.38 -3.84
CA ASN A 116 5.04 -14.84 -5.10
C ASN A 116 4.68 -13.35 -5.27
N ILE A 117 5.09 -12.77 -6.39
CA ILE A 117 4.93 -11.33 -6.68
C ILE A 117 3.47 -10.88 -6.86
N GLU A 118 2.53 -11.79 -7.16
CA GLU A 118 1.12 -11.43 -7.40
C GLU A 118 0.35 -11.07 -6.12
N GLY A 119 0.88 -11.43 -4.94
CA GLY A 119 0.20 -11.21 -3.66
C GLY A 119 -0.75 -12.34 -3.32
#